data_AF-A0A9E3Q4U2-F1
#
_entry.id   AF-A0A9E3Q4U2-F1
#
_cell.length_a   1.000
_cell.length_b   1.000
_cell.length_c   1.000
_cell.angle_alpha   90.00
_cell.angle_beta   90.00
_cell.angle_gamma   90.00
#
_symmetry.space_group_name_H-M   'P 1'
#
loop_
_entity.id
_entity.type
_entity.pdbx_description
1 polymer ?
#
loop_
_entity_poly.entity_id
_entity_poly.type
_entity_poly.pdbx_seq_one_letter_code
_entity_poly.pdbx_strand_id
1 'polypeptide(L)'
;MSIGNAAAAGGSGRGWLETQQDRSVHRSRREAAFSLIEMIGLMAVLTILSLALVPALIRGYDRLARDREDRALETLSEGLRTHVLRFQEVPHPTNFPGLLAVAVGWREGAVLTNSRGQARRFLVDPAVTNTLPIPFTQTQMGVAADIEPALGIILMSSVGEPLPAGILTGLASSTAAFSNIWNAPEGSIPAGWVWSGRGEDLRIRRLALDNLFVPLVLNYGTILVAGTNQGRFTIGNSTTNILPTTPSFSASYIKGTVLGLHHHAGTVNTLQVREVLQHPVSFAYEGDAWRGQLFLGRGLRLTSGLDLQAAHDVFVASPLNVNAKGNPQATPVIVVNTLSNYMKNFVAWRDAGYPAKHATRTAVSDSQTAMKTASVNLLHKPEAPGP
;
A
#
# COMPACT_ATOMS: atom_id res chain seq x y z
N MET A 1 -63.61 13.33 5.32
CA MET A 1 -63.35 14.58 4.58
C MET A 1 -63.51 14.28 3.10
N SER A 2 -64.70 14.51 2.53
CA SER A 2 -65.06 15.71 1.74
C SER A 2 -64.45 15.65 0.34
N ILE A 3 -65.15 15.10 -0.67
CA ILE A 3 -66.14 15.73 -1.59
C ILE A 3 -65.49 16.73 -2.60
N GLY A 4 -65.80 16.52 -3.89
CA GLY A 4 -65.73 17.49 -5.02
C GLY A 4 -64.92 16.93 -6.21
N ASN A 5 -65.44 16.47 -7.36
CA ASN A 5 -66.57 16.82 -8.24
C ASN A 5 -66.41 18.12 -9.05
N ALA A 6 -66.35 18.00 -10.40
CA ALA A 6 -66.65 18.95 -11.51
C ALA A 6 -65.68 18.68 -12.70
N ALA A 7 -66.03 18.28 -13.93
CA ALA A 7 -67.10 18.64 -14.89
C ALA A 7 -67.04 20.08 -15.43
N ALA A 8 -66.71 20.25 -16.72
CA ALA A 8 -67.24 21.25 -17.69
C ALA A 8 -66.32 21.34 -18.95
N ALA A 9 -66.84 21.00 -20.13
CA ALA A 9 -67.28 21.94 -21.20
C ALA A 9 -66.10 22.42 -22.09
N GLY A 10 -66.08 22.21 -23.40
CA GLY A 10 -67.14 22.56 -24.35
C GLY A 10 -66.80 23.93 -24.96
N GLY A 11 -66.11 23.94 -26.10
CA GLY A 11 -65.65 25.17 -26.74
C GLY A 11 -65.48 25.01 -28.25
N SER A 12 -66.61 24.93 -28.97
CA SER A 12 -66.67 25.03 -30.42
C SER A 12 -66.42 26.48 -30.85
N GLY A 13 -65.26 26.76 -31.43
CA GLY A 13 -64.96 28.04 -32.08
C GLY A 13 -65.03 27.93 -33.59
N ARG A 14 -66.25 28.01 -34.15
CA ARG A 14 -66.49 28.29 -35.57
C ARG A 14 -66.13 29.75 -35.82
N GLY A 15 -64.98 30.00 -36.44
CA GLY A 15 -64.52 31.32 -36.89
C GLY A 15 -64.38 31.35 -38.40
N TRP A 16 -65.42 31.89 -39.03
CA TRP A 16 -65.54 32.51 -40.35
C TRP A 16 -64.35 32.48 -41.33
N LEU A 17 -64.69 31.96 -42.52
CA LEU A 17 -64.01 32.17 -43.79
C LEU A 17 -63.85 33.67 -44.07
N GLU A 18 -62.62 34.17 -44.01
CA GLU A 18 -62.25 35.44 -44.63
C GLU A 18 -61.36 35.18 -45.83
N THR A 19 -62.03 35.11 -46.98
CA THR A 19 -61.46 35.26 -48.32
C THR A 19 -60.80 36.63 -48.45
N GLN A 20 -59.48 36.69 -48.23
CA GLN A 20 -58.61 37.66 -48.90
C GLN A 20 -57.69 36.93 -49.86
N GLN A 21 -58.27 36.60 -51.00
CA GLN A 21 -57.55 36.38 -52.24
C GLN A 21 -57.47 37.74 -52.92
N ASP A 22 -56.27 38.31 -53.01
CA ASP A 22 -55.72 38.91 -54.22
C ASP A 22 -54.68 40.02 -53.90
N ARG A 23 -53.43 39.61 -53.73
CA ARG A 23 -52.26 40.42 -54.11
C ARG A 23 -51.21 39.54 -54.77
N SER A 24 -51.32 39.45 -56.11
CA SER A 24 -50.18 39.43 -57.04
C SER A 24 -49.04 38.45 -56.74
N VAL A 25 -49.29 37.15 -56.93
CA VAL A 25 -48.24 36.11 -57.00
C VAL A 25 -47.88 35.88 -58.46
N HIS A 26 -47.08 36.74 -59.10
CA HIS A 26 -46.44 36.41 -60.38
C HIS A 26 -45.13 37.18 -60.59
N ARG A 27 -44.13 36.93 -59.74
CA ARG A 27 -42.68 36.92 -60.04
C ARG A 27 -42.00 36.17 -58.87
N SER A 28 -41.03 35.30 -59.16
CA SER A 28 -40.25 34.44 -58.23
C SER A 28 -40.60 32.92 -58.13
N ARG A 29 -41.36 32.32 -59.06
CA ARG A 29 -41.44 30.82 -59.12
C ARG A 29 -40.10 30.14 -59.47
N ARG A 30 -39.19 30.83 -60.18
CA ARG A 30 -37.85 30.32 -60.49
C ARG A 30 -36.85 30.46 -59.34
N GLU A 31 -37.00 31.46 -58.46
CA GLU A 31 -36.10 31.62 -57.30
C GLU A 31 -36.55 30.72 -56.13
N ALA A 32 -37.86 30.52 -55.94
CA ALA A 32 -38.37 29.60 -54.92
C ALA A 32 -37.97 28.13 -55.19
N ALA A 33 -38.01 27.68 -56.45
CA ALA A 33 -37.60 26.32 -56.82
C ALA A 33 -36.09 26.10 -56.64
N PHE A 34 -35.28 27.15 -56.85
CA PHE A 34 -33.84 27.13 -56.60
C PHE A 34 -33.54 26.99 -55.11
N SER A 35 -34.25 27.76 -54.25
CA SER A 35 -34.07 27.67 -52.79
C SER A 35 -34.43 26.30 -52.21
N LEU A 36 -35.43 25.60 -52.77
CA LEU A 36 -35.87 24.30 -52.26
C LEU A 36 -34.90 23.18 -52.66
N ILE A 37 -34.41 23.19 -53.90
CA ILE A 37 -33.45 22.18 -54.36
C ILE A 37 -32.09 22.34 -53.69
N GLU A 38 -31.69 23.59 -53.42
CA GLU A 38 -30.46 23.92 -52.68
C GLU A 38 -30.54 23.50 -51.22
N MET A 39 -31.68 23.72 -50.55
CA MET A 39 -31.90 23.23 -49.18
C MET A 39 -31.93 21.71 -49.08
N ILE A 40 -32.53 21.00 -50.04
CA ILE A 40 -32.49 19.53 -50.09
C ILE A 40 -31.06 19.04 -50.32
N GLY A 41 -30.33 19.67 -51.24
CA GLY A 41 -28.92 19.37 -51.51
C GLY A 41 -28.04 19.57 -50.28
N LEU A 42 -28.19 20.69 -49.57
CA LEU A 42 -27.46 20.98 -48.33
C LEU A 42 -27.77 19.93 -47.25
N MET A 43 -29.05 19.60 -47.05
CA MET A 43 -29.45 18.59 -46.07
C MET A 43 -28.93 17.20 -46.43
N ALA A 44 -28.89 16.83 -47.71
CA ALA A 44 -28.30 15.58 -48.17
C ALA A 44 -26.79 15.53 -47.86
N VAL A 45 -26.05 16.61 -48.12
CA VAL A 45 -24.61 16.67 -47.83
C VAL A 45 -24.35 16.60 -46.31
N LEU A 46 -25.11 17.36 -45.51
CA LEU A 46 -24.98 17.36 -44.05
C LEU A 46 -25.32 16.00 -43.43
N THR A 47 -26.34 15.29 -43.94
CA THR A 47 -26.72 13.96 -43.45
C THR A 47 -25.65 12.92 -43.79
N ILE A 48 -25.08 12.93 -44.99
CA ILE A 48 -23.98 12.04 -45.38
C ILE A 48 -22.75 12.29 -44.51
N LEU A 49 -22.37 13.57 -44.30
CA LEU A 49 -21.24 13.93 -43.43
C LEU A 49 -21.47 13.49 -41.98
N SER A 50 -22.69 13.70 -41.46
CA SER A 50 -23.05 13.28 -40.11
C SER A 50 -22.96 11.75 -39.97
N LEU A 51 -23.50 11.01 -40.94
CA LEU A 51 -23.48 9.55 -40.94
C LEU A 51 -22.05 9.00 -41.00
N ALA A 52 -21.16 9.66 -41.74
CA ALA A 52 -19.75 9.29 -41.81
C ALA A 52 -19.00 9.49 -40.47
N LEU A 53 -19.40 10.47 -39.65
CA LEU A 53 -18.73 10.81 -38.39
C LEU A 53 -19.20 9.95 -37.20
N VAL A 54 -20.45 9.46 -37.22
CA VAL A 54 -21.06 8.69 -36.11
C VAL A 54 -20.19 7.50 -35.64
N PRO A 55 -19.62 6.64 -36.52
CA PRO A 55 -18.80 5.52 -36.07
C PRO A 55 -17.53 5.93 -35.32
N ALA A 56 -16.91 7.04 -35.73
CA ALA A 56 -15.72 7.56 -35.08
C ALA A 56 -16.03 8.11 -33.68
N LEU A 57 -17.16 8.82 -33.54
CA LEU A 57 -17.63 9.32 -32.25
C LEU A 57 -17.96 8.18 -31.29
N ILE A 58 -18.66 7.13 -31.75
CA ILE A 58 -18.99 5.96 -30.92
C ILE A 58 -17.72 5.31 -30.37
N ARG A 59 -16.72 5.05 -31.23
CA ARG A 59 -15.43 4.50 -30.79
C ARG A 59 -14.71 5.40 -29.79
N GLY A 60 -14.81 6.72 -29.96
CA GLY A 60 -14.26 7.70 -29.01
C GLY A 60 -14.95 7.63 -27.64
N TYR A 61 -16.27 7.54 -27.62
CA TYR A 61 -17.05 7.37 -26.39
C TYR A 61 -16.77 6.04 -25.69
N ASP A 62 -16.59 4.95 -26.44
CA ASP A 62 -16.25 3.63 -25.89
C ASP A 62 -14.86 3.66 -25.22
N ARG A 63 -13.85 4.23 -25.89
CA ARG A 63 -12.51 4.42 -25.29
C ARG A 63 -12.56 5.25 -24.01
N LEU A 64 -13.27 6.36 -24.04
CA LEU A 64 -13.42 7.21 -22.86
C LEU A 64 -14.13 6.48 -21.71
N ALA A 65 -15.10 5.62 -22.01
CA ALA A 65 -15.77 4.80 -21.00
C ALA A 65 -14.82 3.79 -20.38
N ARG A 66 -13.95 3.14 -21.18
CA ARG A 66 -12.90 2.23 -20.70
C ARG A 66 -11.92 2.94 -19.77
N ASP A 67 -11.39 4.08 -20.20
CA ASP A 67 -10.44 4.87 -19.39
C ASP A 67 -11.04 5.33 -18.05
N ARG A 68 -12.32 5.74 -18.07
CA ARG A 68 -13.05 6.11 -16.84
C ARG A 68 -13.20 4.92 -15.91
N GLU A 69 -13.51 3.75 -16.45
CA GLU A 69 -13.67 2.54 -15.65
C GLU A 69 -12.34 2.06 -15.09
N ASP A 70 -11.25 2.13 -15.83
CA ASP A 70 -9.92 1.77 -15.32
C ASP A 70 -9.50 2.64 -14.14
N ARG A 71 -9.74 3.96 -14.23
CA ARG A 71 -9.50 4.88 -13.12
C ARG A 71 -10.41 4.61 -11.93
N ALA A 72 -11.67 4.24 -12.18
CA ALA A 72 -12.60 3.87 -11.14
C ALA A 72 -12.13 2.61 -10.39
N LEU A 73 -11.76 1.56 -11.12
CA LEU A 73 -11.23 0.32 -10.54
C LEU A 73 -9.93 0.55 -9.78
N GLU A 74 -9.04 1.41 -10.28
CA GLU A 74 -7.80 1.80 -9.58
C GLU A 74 -8.11 2.49 -8.25
N THR A 75 -9.04 3.44 -8.26
CA THR A 75 -9.46 4.16 -7.04
C THR A 75 -10.06 3.20 -6.01
N LEU A 76 -10.86 2.23 -6.48
CA LEU A 76 -11.44 1.20 -5.62
C LEU A 76 -10.38 0.24 -5.06
N SER A 77 -9.39 -0.18 -5.87
CA SER A 77 -8.31 -1.05 -5.39
C SER A 77 -7.41 -0.36 -4.37
N GLU A 78 -7.10 0.92 -4.56
CA GLU A 78 -6.32 1.68 -3.60
C GLU A 78 -7.10 1.95 -2.31
N GLY A 79 -8.42 2.18 -2.42
CA GLY A 79 -9.32 2.24 -1.27
C GLY A 79 -9.31 0.94 -0.46
N LEU A 80 -9.38 -0.22 -1.14
CA LEU A 80 -9.30 -1.53 -0.49
C LEU A 80 -7.95 -1.72 0.21
N ARG A 81 -6.85 -1.44 -0.48
CA ARG A 81 -5.50 -1.51 0.06
C ARG A 81 -5.36 -0.64 1.31
N THR A 82 -5.82 0.61 1.24
CA THR A 82 -5.77 1.54 2.37
C THR A 82 -6.61 1.04 3.54
N HIS A 83 -7.78 0.46 3.27
CA HIS A 83 -8.62 -0.17 4.30
C HIS A 83 -7.87 -1.29 5.02
N VAL A 84 -7.28 -2.23 4.25
CA VAL A 84 -6.53 -3.37 4.81
C VAL A 84 -5.38 -2.90 5.69
N LEU A 85 -4.59 -1.92 5.23
CA LEU A 85 -3.44 -1.40 5.97
C LEU A 85 -3.87 -0.63 7.23
N ARG A 86 -4.98 0.12 7.17
CA ARG A 86 -5.44 0.97 8.27
C ARG A 86 -6.11 0.18 9.38
N PHE A 87 -6.99 -0.76 9.02
CA PHE A 87 -7.78 -1.54 9.98
C PHE A 87 -7.14 -2.89 10.32
N GLN A 88 -6.03 -3.24 9.65
CA GLN A 88 -5.33 -4.51 9.84
C GLN A 88 -6.27 -5.71 9.67
N GLU A 89 -7.15 -5.64 8.68
CA GLU A 89 -8.11 -6.69 8.37
C GLU A 89 -8.27 -6.86 6.86
N VAL A 90 -8.50 -8.09 6.41
CA VAL A 90 -8.96 -8.37 5.05
C VAL A 90 -10.46 -8.69 5.14
N PRO A 91 -11.34 -7.79 4.69
CA PRO A 91 -12.77 -7.96 4.86
C PRO A 91 -13.33 -9.12 4.02
N HIS A 92 -14.54 -9.56 4.35
CA HIS A 92 -15.25 -10.52 3.52
C HIS A 92 -15.69 -9.87 2.20
N PRO A 93 -15.58 -10.52 1.03
CA PRO A 93 -15.89 -9.92 -0.27
C PRO A 93 -17.33 -9.41 -0.42
N THR A 94 -18.29 -9.94 0.32
CA THR A 94 -19.67 -9.40 0.35
C THR A 94 -19.76 -8.01 0.94
N ASN A 95 -18.80 -7.61 1.79
CA ASN A 95 -18.79 -6.32 2.48
C ASN A 95 -17.98 -5.27 1.71
N PHE A 96 -17.27 -5.66 0.64
CA PHE A 96 -16.45 -4.73 -0.15
C PHE A 96 -17.24 -3.52 -0.67
N PRO A 97 -18.46 -3.64 -1.21
CA PRO A 97 -19.17 -2.49 -1.75
C PRO A 97 -19.42 -1.39 -0.70
N GLY A 98 -19.92 -1.77 0.48
CA GLY A 98 -20.16 -0.83 1.57
C GLY A 98 -18.88 -0.22 2.14
N LEU A 99 -17.83 -1.03 2.34
CA LEU A 99 -16.54 -0.55 2.84
C LEU A 99 -15.85 0.40 1.86
N LEU A 100 -15.83 0.03 0.57
CA LEU A 100 -15.25 0.87 -0.47
C LEU A 100 -16.02 2.17 -0.66
N ALA A 101 -17.35 2.13 -0.61
CA ALA A 101 -18.17 3.33 -0.67
C ALA A 101 -17.75 4.36 0.39
N VAL A 102 -17.52 3.91 1.63
CA VAL A 102 -17.01 4.76 2.71
C VAL A 102 -15.58 5.20 2.45
N ALA A 103 -14.69 4.28 2.05
CA ALA A 103 -13.27 4.56 1.86
C ALA A 103 -13.00 5.58 0.73
N VAL A 104 -13.73 5.50 -0.39
CA VAL A 104 -13.57 6.39 -1.55
C VAL A 104 -14.56 7.56 -1.55
N GLY A 105 -15.49 7.62 -0.59
CA GLY A 105 -16.53 8.65 -0.53
C GLY A 105 -17.58 8.55 -1.63
N TRP A 106 -17.87 7.35 -2.11
CA TRP A 106 -18.86 7.09 -3.16
C TRP A 106 -20.17 6.55 -2.58
N ARG A 107 -21.22 6.53 -3.40
CA ARG A 107 -22.44 5.79 -3.08
C ARG A 107 -22.22 4.31 -3.40
N GLU A 108 -22.77 3.40 -2.60
CA GLU A 108 -22.59 1.96 -2.80
C GLU A 108 -23.04 1.47 -4.18
N GLY A 109 -24.17 1.97 -4.71
CA GLY A 109 -24.60 1.65 -6.08
C GLY A 109 -23.60 2.06 -7.15
N ALA A 110 -22.84 3.15 -6.92
CA ALA A 110 -21.78 3.62 -7.81
C ALA A 110 -20.48 2.81 -7.66
N VAL A 111 -20.34 2.00 -6.60
CA VAL A 111 -19.27 0.99 -6.46
C VAL A 111 -19.70 -0.29 -7.19
N LEU A 112 -20.95 -0.70 -7.01
CA LEU A 112 -21.52 -1.93 -7.59
C LEU A 112 -21.69 -1.87 -9.12
N THR A 113 -21.86 -0.69 -9.70
CA THR A 113 -22.12 -0.54 -11.14
C THR A 113 -21.24 0.54 -11.76
N ASN A 114 -20.88 0.35 -13.02
CA ASN A 114 -20.17 1.36 -13.81
C ASN A 114 -21.15 2.37 -14.46
N SER A 115 -20.60 3.34 -15.20
CA SER A 115 -21.40 4.39 -15.84
C SER A 115 -22.37 3.88 -16.92
N ARG A 116 -22.23 2.63 -17.34
CA ARG A 116 -23.13 1.96 -18.30
C ARG A 116 -24.12 1.01 -17.63
N GLY A 117 -24.19 1.02 -16.30
CA GLY A 117 -25.08 0.18 -15.51
C GLY A 117 -24.63 -1.28 -15.41
N GLN A 118 -23.43 -1.62 -15.90
CA GLN A 118 -22.90 -2.97 -15.80
C GLN A 118 -22.32 -3.20 -14.40
N ALA A 119 -22.51 -4.42 -13.88
CA ALA A 119 -22.06 -4.76 -12.55
C ALA A 119 -20.54 -4.90 -12.46
N ARG A 120 -19.95 -4.35 -11.40
CA ARG A 120 -18.59 -4.67 -10.96
C ARG A 120 -18.62 -5.92 -10.09
N ARG A 121 -17.61 -6.78 -10.25
CA ARG A 121 -17.45 -8.03 -9.51
C ARG A 121 -16.15 -8.02 -8.75
N PHE A 122 -16.21 -8.52 -7.53
CA PHE A 122 -15.06 -8.67 -6.65
C PHE A 122 -14.82 -10.16 -6.43
N LEU A 123 -13.72 -10.68 -6.95
CA LEU A 123 -13.33 -12.07 -6.78
C LEU A 123 -12.15 -12.17 -5.84
N VAL A 124 -12.18 -13.18 -4.99
CA VAL A 124 -11.04 -13.55 -4.15
C VAL A 124 -10.60 -14.95 -4.53
N ASP A 125 -9.28 -15.17 -4.56
CA ASP A 125 -8.72 -16.49 -4.82
C ASP A 125 -9.16 -17.48 -3.73
N PRO A 126 -9.79 -18.62 -4.10
CA PRO A 126 -10.12 -19.68 -3.16
C PRO A 126 -8.93 -20.23 -2.38
N ALA A 127 -7.71 -20.19 -2.95
CA ALA A 127 -6.52 -20.62 -2.24
C ALA A 127 -6.22 -19.75 -1.01
N VAL A 128 -6.73 -18.51 -0.97
CA VAL A 128 -6.56 -17.61 0.18
C VAL A 128 -7.15 -18.24 1.44
N THR A 129 -8.25 -18.98 1.38
CA THR A 129 -8.85 -19.56 2.61
C THR A 129 -7.98 -20.62 3.28
N ASN A 130 -7.04 -21.23 2.56
CA ASN A 130 -6.09 -22.20 3.11
C ASN A 130 -4.95 -21.53 3.88
N THR A 131 -4.62 -20.29 3.51
CA THR A 131 -3.49 -19.52 4.05
C THR A 131 -3.97 -18.46 5.05
N LEU A 132 -5.10 -17.83 4.74
CA LEU A 132 -5.68 -16.66 5.39
C LEU A 132 -7.22 -16.84 5.48
N PRO A 133 -7.79 -17.17 6.65
CA PRO A 133 -9.24 -17.27 6.78
C PRO A 133 -9.86 -15.89 6.51
N ILE A 134 -10.80 -15.80 5.55
CA ILE A 134 -11.51 -14.56 5.23
C ILE A 134 -12.91 -14.58 5.86
N PRO A 135 -13.34 -13.53 6.58
CA PRO A 135 -12.60 -12.29 6.87
C PRO A 135 -11.41 -12.54 7.79
N PHE A 136 -10.29 -11.89 7.49
CA PHE A 136 -9.08 -11.95 8.29
C PHE A 136 -8.99 -10.73 9.19
N THR A 137 -8.73 -10.93 10.46
CA THR A 137 -8.33 -9.88 11.38
C THR A 137 -6.94 -10.20 11.88
N GLN A 138 -6.03 -9.23 11.82
CA GLN A 138 -4.66 -9.41 12.30
C GLN A 138 -4.68 -9.82 13.77
N THR A 139 -4.17 -11.03 14.04
CA THR A 139 -3.98 -11.52 15.41
C THR A 139 -2.51 -11.44 15.79
N GLN A 140 -2.25 -11.70 17.07
CA GLN A 140 -0.90 -11.80 17.62
C GLN A 140 -0.05 -12.93 17.00
N MET A 141 -0.69 -13.95 16.42
CA MET A 141 0.03 -15.07 15.79
C MET A 141 0.32 -14.81 14.32
N GLY A 142 -0.25 -13.75 13.74
CA GLY A 142 -0.16 -13.45 12.32
C GLY A 142 -0.64 -14.61 11.45
N VAL A 143 -0.06 -14.69 10.27
CA VAL A 143 -0.29 -15.77 9.31
C VAL A 143 0.94 -16.66 9.31
N ALA A 144 0.78 -17.93 9.69
CA ALA A 144 1.90 -18.86 9.87
C ALA A 144 2.57 -19.31 8.56
N ALA A 145 1.91 -19.08 7.42
CA ALA A 145 2.41 -19.41 6.10
C ALA A 145 2.92 -18.17 5.35
N ASP A 146 3.92 -18.36 4.51
CA ASP A 146 4.30 -17.36 3.52
C ASP A 146 3.12 -17.10 2.60
N ILE A 147 2.79 -15.81 2.39
CA ILE A 147 1.72 -15.44 1.48
C ILE A 147 2.25 -15.53 0.07
N GLU A 148 1.76 -16.53 -0.67
CA GLU A 148 2.16 -16.75 -2.05
C GLU A 148 1.85 -15.51 -2.93
N PRO A 149 2.75 -15.10 -3.84
CA PRO A 149 2.57 -13.91 -4.69
C PRO A 149 1.32 -13.92 -5.58
N ALA A 150 0.72 -15.09 -5.82
CA ALA A 150 -0.49 -15.25 -6.63
C ALA A 150 -1.80 -15.11 -5.82
N LEU A 151 -1.73 -15.06 -4.49
CA LEU A 151 -2.91 -14.88 -3.63
C LEU A 151 -3.38 -13.43 -3.71
N GLY A 152 -4.58 -13.23 -4.26
CA GLY A 152 -5.03 -11.90 -4.62
C GLY A 152 -6.53 -11.70 -4.63
N ILE A 153 -6.90 -10.43 -4.83
CA ILE A 153 -8.26 -9.97 -5.02
C ILE A 153 -8.34 -9.34 -6.41
N ILE A 154 -9.37 -9.69 -7.17
CA ILE A 154 -9.64 -9.12 -8.48
C ILE A 154 -10.89 -8.24 -8.39
N LEU A 155 -10.76 -7.01 -8.86
CA LEU A 155 -11.89 -6.12 -9.14
C LEU A 155 -12.06 -6.08 -10.66
N MET A 156 -13.23 -6.45 -11.15
CA MET A 156 -13.47 -6.48 -12.59
C MET A 156 -14.81 -5.88 -12.97
N SER A 157 -14.90 -5.44 -14.21
CA SER A 157 -16.08 -4.82 -14.79
C SER A 157 -16.01 -4.93 -16.31
N SER A 158 -17.16 -4.84 -16.97
CA SER A 158 -17.22 -4.73 -18.43
C SER A 158 -17.97 -3.45 -18.79
N VAL A 159 -17.44 -2.67 -19.73
CA VAL A 159 -18.12 -1.48 -20.25
C VAL A 159 -19.03 -1.78 -21.45
N GLY A 160 -18.99 -3.00 -21.97
CA GLY A 160 -19.83 -3.45 -23.10
C GLY A 160 -20.94 -4.35 -22.60
N GLU A 161 -20.81 -5.63 -22.91
CA GLU A 161 -21.74 -6.68 -22.49
C GLU A 161 -21.62 -7.00 -21.00
N PRO A 162 -22.70 -7.45 -20.33
CA PRO A 162 -22.64 -7.92 -18.94
C PRO A 162 -21.64 -9.06 -18.78
N LEU A 163 -20.93 -9.10 -17.64
CA LEU A 163 -20.05 -10.21 -17.30
C LEU A 163 -20.81 -11.55 -17.28
N PRO A 164 -20.16 -12.70 -17.55
CA PRO A 164 -20.83 -14.00 -17.53
C PRO A 164 -21.57 -14.25 -16.22
N ALA A 165 -22.79 -14.77 -16.29
CA ALA A 165 -23.68 -14.91 -15.13
C ALA A 165 -23.10 -15.79 -14.00
N GLY A 166 -22.18 -16.71 -14.31
CA GLY A 166 -21.47 -17.53 -13.33
C GLY A 166 -20.42 -16.78 -12.51
N ILE A 167 -20.09 -15.53 -12.86
CA ILE A 167 -19.14 -14.70 -12.13
C ILE A 167 -19.90 -13.83 -11.12
N LEU A 168 -19.86 -14.26 -9.86
CA LEU A 168 -20.48 -13.58 -8.72
C LEU A 168 -19.41 -12.97 -7.81
N THR A 169 -19.77 -11.94 -7.05
CA THR A 169 -18.88 -11.39 -6.01
C THR A 169 -18.68 -12.42 -4.90
N GLY A 170 -17.43 -12.71 -4.54
CA GLY A 170 -17.11 -13.73 -3.55
C GLY A 170 -15.81 -14.47 -3.85
N LEU A 171 -15.71 -15.70 -3.34
CA LEU A 171 -14.67 -16.63 -3.73
C LEU A 171 -14.89 -17.06 -5.18
N ALA A 172 -13.82 -17.14 -5.98
CA ALA A 172 -13.93 -17.70 -7.32
C ALA A 172 -14.38 -19.18 -7.27
N SER A 173 -14.93 -19.70 -8.37
CA SER A 173 -15.43 -21.09 -8.42
C SER A 173 -14.31 -22.13 -8.26
N SER A 174 -13.07 -21.78 -8.61
CA SER A 174 -11.87 -22.59 -8.38
C SER A 174 -10.61 -21.73 -8.50
N THR A 175 -9.49 -22.20 -7.95
CA THR A 175 -8.17 -21.57 -8.13
C THR A 175 -7.77 -21.49 -9.61
N ALA A 176 -8.12 -22.48 -10.43
CA ALA A 176 -7.87 -22.44 -11.88
C ALA A 176 -8.69 -21.34 -12.58
N ALA A 177 -9.98 -21.20 -12.23
CA ALA A 177 -10.82 -20.14 -12.77
C ALA A 177 -10.33 -18.74 -12.35
N PHE A 178 -9.88 -18.59 -11.10
CA PHE A 178 -9.23 -17.36 -10.64
C PHE A 178 -7.95 -17.08 -11.43
N SER A 179 -7.06 -18.06 -11.54
CA SER A 179 -5.78 -17.94 -12.25
C SER A 179 -5.94 -17.58 -13.73
N ASN A 180 -6.96 -18.13 -14.41
CA ASN A 180 -7.26 -17.78 -15.80
C ASN A 180 -7.63 -16.29 -15.97
N ILE A 181 -8.33 -15.71 -14.99
CA ILE A 181 -8.68 -14.28 -14.98
C ILE A 181 -7.48 -13.44 -14.54
N TRP A 182 -6.78 -13.89 -13.50
CA TRP A 182 -5.58 -13.24 -12.96
C TRP A 182 -4.50 -13.10 -14.03
N ASN A 183 -4.25 -14.13 -14.83
CA ASN A 183 -3.21 -14.12 -15.85
C ASN A 183 -3.69 -13.63 -17.23
N ALA A 184 -4.98 -13.28 -17.39
CA ALA A 184 -5.50 -12.80 -18.66
C ALA A 184 -4.81 -11.48 -19.09
N PRO A 185 -4.20 -11.42 -20.29
CA PRO A 185 -3.68 -10.17 -20.83
C PRO A 185 -4.78 -9.09 -20.92
N GLU A 186 -4.39 -7.82 -20.80
CA GLU A 186 -5.33 -6.73 -20.99
C GLU A 186 -5.95 -6.77 -22.39
N GLY A 187 -7.26 -6.53 -22.47
CA GLY A 187 -7.99 -6.55 -23.74
C GLY A 187 -8.29 -7.95 -24.28
N SER A 188 -8.01 -9.01 -23.52
CA SER A 188 -8.30 -10.40 -23.89
C SER A 188 -9.44 -10.99 -23.09
N ILE A 189 -10.07 -12.04 -23.62
CA ILE A 189 -11.08 -12.82 -22.90
C ILE A 189 -10.35 -13.90 -22.08
N PRO A 190 -10.58 -14.00 -20.76
CA PRO A 190 -9.98 -15.04 -19.93
C PRO A 190 -10.27 -16.45 -20.46
N ALA A 191 -9.30 -17.35 -20.31
CA ALA A 191 -9.43 -18.71 -20.78
C ALA A 191 -10.63 -19.42 -20.11
N GLY A 192 -11.44 -20.10 -20.93
CA GLY A 192 -12.63 -20.85 -20.47
C GLY A 192 -13.91 -20.02 -20.37
N TRP A 193 -13.87 -18.71 -20.68
CA TRP A 193 -15.09 -17.90 -20.73
C TRP A 193 -15.85 -18.10 -22.05
N VAL A 194 -17.14 -18.41 -21.94
CA VAL A 194 -18.10 -18.29 -23.04
C VAL A 194 -18.84 -16.96 -22.85
N TRP A 195 -18.34 -15.90 -23.49
CA TRP A 195 -18.81 -14.53 -23.33
C TRP A 195 -18.93 -13.84 -24.68
N SER A 196 -20.05 -13.17 -24.95
CA SER A 196 -20.31 -12.46 -26.21
C SER A 196 -19.69 -11.06 -26.25
N GLY A 197 -19.16 -10.57 -25.13
CA GLY A 197 -18.48 -9.29 -25.07
C GLY A 197 -17.09 -9.32 -25.71
N ARG A 198 -16.49 -8.14 -25.84
CA ARG A 198 -15.14 -7.98 -26.38
C ARG A 198 -14.14 -7.94 -25.24
N GLY A 199 -12.99 -8.59 -25.42
CA GLY A 199 -11.90 -8.52 -24.45
C GLY A 199 -11.46 -7.07 -24.15
N GLU A 200 -11.52 -6.18 -25.14
CA GLU A 200 -11.24 -4.74 -24.96
C GLU A 200 -12.23 -4.01 -24.04
N ASP A 201 -13.41 -4.55 -23.78
CA ASP A 201 -14.37 -3.95 -22.85
C ASP A 201 -14.22 -4.46 -21.42
N LEU A 202 -13.48 -5.56 -21.24
CA LEU A 202 -13.19 -6.14 -19.94
C LEU A 202 -12.06 -5.38 -19.26
N ARG A 203 -12.33 -4.92 -18.04
CA ARG A 203 -11.43 -4.13 -17.21
C ARG A 203 -11.17 -4.91 -15.94
N ILE A 204 -9.89 -5.21 -15.68
CA ILE A 204 -9.46 -6.08 -14.58
C ILE A 204 -8.38 -5.36 -13.78
N ARG A 205 -8.63 -5.16 -12.49
CA ARG A 205 -7.66 -4.65 -11.53
C ARG A 205 -7.31 -5.76 -10.54
N ARG A 206 -6.01 -5.93 -10.32
CA ARG A 206 -5.43 -7.00 -9.50
C ARG A 206 -4.80 -6.39 -8.26
N LEU A 207 -5.16 -6.91 -7.11
CA LEU A 207 -4.54 -6.56 -5.84
C LEU A 207 -3.90 -7.82 -5.27
N ALA A 208 -2.57 -7.88 -5.33
CA ALA A 208 -1.80 -8.98 -4.75
C ALA A 208 -1.67 -8.76 -3.24
N LEU A 209 -1.97 -9.79 -2.45
CA LEU A 209 -1.97 -9.69 -0.98
C LEU A 209 -0.55 -9.78 -0.41
N ASP A 210 0.37 -10.44 -1.09
CA ASP A 210 1.78 -10.58 -0.70
C ASP A 210 2.42 -9.25 -0.30
N ASN A 211 2.20 -8.20 -1.09
CA ASN A 211 2.77 -6.86 -0.88
C ASN A 211 2.13 -6.09 0.29
N LEU A 212 1.01 -6.58 0.82
CA LEU A 212 0.34 -6.03 1.99
C LEU A 212 0.85 -6.65 3.29
N PHE A 213 1.57 -7.76 3.21
CA PHE A 213 2.10 -8.46 4.37
C PHE A 213 3.63 -8.39 4.41
N VAL A 214 4.15 -8.53 5.61
CA VAL A 214 5.57 -8.45 5.93
C VAL A 214 5.91 -9.66 6.79
N PRO A 215 6.88 -10.50 6.36
CA PRO A 215 7.34 -11.63 7.16
C PRO A 215 8.17 -11.13 8.34
N LEU A 216 7.91 -11.71 9.51
CA LEU A 216 8.63 -11.49 10.76
C LEU A 216 9.17 -12.83 11.26
N VAL A 217 10.47 -12.87 11.56
CA VAL A 217 11.11 -14.02 12.19
C VAL A 217 11.62 -13.64 13.57
N LEU A 218 11.19 -14.36 14.59
CA LEU A 218 11.67 -14.20 15.96
C LEU A 218 12.38 -15.48 16.38
N ASN A 219 13.67 -15.37 16.67
CA ASN A 219 14.53 -16.48 17.08
C ASN A 219 14.85 -16.37 18.56
N TYR A 220 15.18 -17.48 19.20
CA TYR A 220 15.76 -17.44 20.54
C TYR A 220 16.87 -18.46 20.72
N GLY A 221 17.92 -18.04 21.42
CA GLY A 221 19.06 -18.89 21.74
C GLY A 221 18.73 -19.80 22.92
N THR A 222 18.88 -21.11 22.72
CA THR A 222 18.80 -22.20 23.70
C THR A 222 17.40 -22.72 24.09
N ILE A 223 17.20 -24.02 23.85
CA ILE A 223 16.04 -24.86 24.16
C ILE A 223 15.79 -25.07 25.67
N LEU A 224 16.71 -24.64 26.54
CA LEU A 224 16.82 -25.19 27.90
C LEU A 224 16.02 -24.48 29.00
N VAL A 225 15.28 -23.40 28.72
CA VAL A 225 14.41 -22.78 29.74
C VAL A 225 13.06 -22.38 29.13
N ALA A 226 12.27 -23.36 28.72
CA ALA A 226 10.88 -23.17 28.36
C ALA A 226 10.09 -22.62 29.57
N GLY A 227 9.31 -21.55 29.39
CA GLY A 227 8.33 -21.06 30.36
C GLY A 227 8.70 -19.78 31.12
N THR A 228 9.93 -19.64 31.63
CA THR A 228 10.29 -18.47 32.46
C THR A 228 11.13 -17.44 31.72
N ASN A 229 12.14 -17.84 30.94
CA ASN A 229 13.16 -16.93 30.38
C ASN A 229 13.01 -16.67 28.88
N GLN A 230 11.82 -16.92 28.34
CA GLN A 230 11.54 -16.71 26.91
C GLN A 230 11.28 -15.23 26.63
N GLY A 231 11.86 -14.74 25.53
CA GLY A 231 11.53 -13.43 24.99
C GLY A 231 10.02 -13.31 24.74
N ARG A 232 9.51 -12.09 24.90
CA ARG A 232 8.09 -11.81 24.75
C ARG A 232 7.86 -10.77 23.68
N PHE A 233 6.70 -10.79 23.03
CA PHE A 233 6.37 -9.85 21.97
C PHE A 233 4.88 -9.43 21.99
N THR A 234 4.60 -8.25 21.48
CA THR A 234 3.25 -7.69 21.27
C THR A 234 3.09 -7.29 19.82
N ILE A 235 1.88 -7.42 19.29
CA ILE A 235 1.54 -7.06 17.91
C ILE A 235 0.38 -6.06 17.96
N GLY A 236 0.63 -4.84 17.47
CA GLY A 236 -0.30 -3.73 17.60
C GLY A 236 -0.59 -3.43 19.07
N ASN A 237 -1.88 -3.48 19.44
CA ASN A 237 -2.37 -3.27 20.80
C ASN A 237 -2.71 -4.60 21.51
N SER A 238 -2.17 -5.74 21.04
CA SER A 238 -2.44 -7.04 21.65
C SER A 238 -1.77 -7.19 23.02
N THR A 239 -2.23 -8.18 23.77
CA THR A 239 -1.57 -8.62 25.01
C THR A 239 -0.16 -9.15 24.71
N THR A 240 0.74 -9.02 25.68
CA THR A 240 2.10 -9.55 25.54
C THR A 240 2.11 -11.06 25.50
N ASN A 241 2.70 -11.61 24.44
CA ASN A 241 2.81 -13.03 24.18
C ASN A 241 4.19 -13.57 24.48
N ILE A 242 4.22 -14.83 24.88
CA ILE A 242 5.45 -15.60 25.04
C ILE A 242 5.83 -16.14 23.66
N LEU A 243 7.10 -15.99 23.29
CA LEU A 243 7.62 -16.63 22.09
C LEU A 243 7.41 -18.15 22.17
N PRO A 244 6.84 -18.80 21.14
CA PRO A 244 6.63 -20.25 21.14
C PRO A 244 7.93 -21.02 21.44
N THR A 245 7.83 -22.22 22.01
CA THR A 245 8.98 -23.07 22.38
C THR A 245 9.71 -23.70 21.18
N THR A 246 9.52 -23.16 19.98
CA THR A 246 10.25 -23.54 18.77
C THR A 246 11.38 -22.55 18.53
N PRO A 247 12.62 -22.99 18.25
CA PRO A 247 13.80 -22.11 18.20
C PRO A 247 13.68 -20.91 17.24
N SER A 248 12.71 -20.99 16.32
CA SER A 248 12.26 -19.90 15.49
C SER A 248 10.73 -19.85 15.47
N PHE A 249 10.18 -18.64 15.48
CA PHE A 249 8.79 -18.31 15.20
C PHE A 249 8.77 -17.44 13.94
N SER A 250 8.06 -17.90 12.91
CA SER A 250 7.88 -17.17 11.66
C SER A 250 6.40 -16.92 11.44
N ALA A 251 6.04 -15.68 11.14
CA ALA A 251 4.69 -15.31 10.75
C ALA A 251 4.68 -14.04 9.90
N SER A 252 3.69 -13.93 9.02
CA SER A 252 3.44 -12.74 8.21
C SER A 252 2.40 -11.83 8.88
N TYR A 253 2.66 -10.53 8.85
CA TYR A 253 1.82 -9.49 9.45
C TYR A 253 1.50 -8.41 8.43
N ILE A 254 0.32 -7.79 8.53
CA ILE A 254 -0.04 -6.66 7.66
C ILE A 254 0.99 -5.52 7.83
N LYS A 255 1.42 -4.93 6.73
CA LYS A 255 2.38 -3.83 6.71
C LYS A 255 1.86 -2.64 7.53
N GLY A 256 2.74 -2.03 8.32
CA GLY A 256 2.39 -0.98 9.27
C GLY A 256 2.03 -1.48 10.66
N THR A 257 2.02 -2.80 10.88
CA THR A 257 1.82 -3.38 12.21
C THR A 257 2.97 -3.02 13.15
N VAL A 258 2.63 -2.63 14.38
CA VAL A 258 3.61 -2.29 15.42
C VAL A 258 4.04 -3.57 16.15
N LEU A 259 5.31 -3.92 16.06
CA LEU A 259 5.94 -4.96 16.88
C LEU A 259 6.49 -4.31 18.16
N GLY A 260 6.13 -4.87 19.31
CA GLY A 260 6.81 -4.59 20.57
C GLY A 260 7.55 -5.83 21.03
N LEU A 261 8.82 -5.68 21.40
CA LEU A 261 9.66 -6.75 21.90
C LEU A 261 9.98 -6.47 23.36
N HIS A 262 9.70 -7.44 24.22
CA HIS A 262 9.73 -7.29 25.68
C HIS A 262 10.68 -8.31 26.31
N HIS A 263 11.19 -7.99 27.50
CA HIS A 263 11.86 -8.94 28.36
C HIS A 263 10.96 -10.14 28.70
N HIS A 264 11.58 -11.22 29.18
CA HIS A 264 10.85 -12.34 29.77
C HIS A 264 10.07 -11.92 31.05
N ALA A 265 9.18 -12.80 31.52
CA ALA A 265 8.29 -12.49 32.65
C ALA A 265 9.03 -12.21 33.98
N GLY A 266 10.23 -12.77 34.15
CA GLY A 266 11.05 -12.60 35.35
C GLY A 266 11.63 -11.19 35.53
N THR A 267 11.79 -10.42 34.43
CA THR A 267 12.33 -9.05 34.42
C THR A 267 11.29 -7.98 34.08
N VAL A 268 10.06 -8.14 34.60
CA VAL A 268 9.01 -7.09 34.63
C VAL A 268 8.27 -6.87 33.29
N ASN A 269 8.43 -7.76 32.29
CA ASN A 269 7.73 -7.64 30.98
C ASN A 269 7.89 -6.24 30.36
N THR A 270 9.08 -5.67 30.53
CA THR A 270 9.41 -4.31 30.10
C THR A 270 9.69 -4.29 28.60
N LEU A 271 9.14 -3.29 27.92
CA LEU A 271 9.35 -3.06 26.50
C LEU A 271 10.82 -2.68 26.25
N GLN A 272 11.52 -3.46 25.42
CA GLN A 272 12.89 -3.19 24.99
C GLN A 272 12.91 -2.45 23.65
N VAL A 273 12.18 -2.96 22.67
CA VAL A 273 12.18 -2.45 21.29
C VAL A 273 10.75 -2.29 20.81
N ARG A 274 10.48 -1.21 20.09
CA ARG A 274 9.23 -1.00 19.37
C ARG A 274 9.53 -0.63 17.93
N GLU A 275 8.99 -1.41 17.00
CA GLU A 275 9.24 -1.27 15.57
C GLU A 275 7.94 -1.31 14.78
N VAL A 276 7.89 -0.60 13.66
CA VAL A 276 6.78 -0.67 12.71
C VAL A 276 7.22 -1.56 11.55
N LEU A 277 6.52 -2.68 11.35
CA LEU A 277 6.82 -3.66 10.31
C LEU A 277 6.54 -3.07 8.93
N GLN A 278 7.60 -2.69 8.21
CA GLN A 278 7.49 -2.17 6.83
C GLN A 278 8.16 -3.06 5.78
N HIS A 279 9.11 -3.89 6.21
CA HIS A 279 9.95 -4.76 5.40
C HIS A 279 10.24 -6.04 6.19
N PRO A 280 10.61 -7.14 5.52
CA PRO A 280 11.03 -8.37 6.18
C PRO A 280 12.05 -8.11 7.29
N VAL A 281 11.79 -8.56 8.52
CA VAL A 281 12.67 -8.33 9.67
C VAL A 281 12.85 -9.60 10.50
N SER A 282 14.02 -9.70 11.15
CA SER A 282 14.37 -10.83 12.00
C SER A 282 15.05 -10.36 13.27
N PHE A 283 14.62 -10.90 14.40
CA PHE A 283 15.19 -10.65 15.72
C PHE A 283 15.63 -11.94 16.37
N ALA A 284 16.63 -11.85 17.25
CA ALA A 284 17.06 -12.95 18.11
C ALA A 284 17.02 -12.51 19.57
N TYR A 285 16.41 -13.33 20.43
CA TYR A 285 16.44 -13.13 21.87
C TYR A 285 17.62 -13.88 22.47
N GLU A 286 18.63 -13.14 22.96
CA GLU A 286 19.88 -13.67 23.50
C GLU A 286 20.37 -12.86 24.69
N GLY A 287 20.70 -13.54 25.80
CA GLY A 287 21.26 -12.90 26.99
C GLY A 287 20.30 -11.89 27.65
N ASP A 288 19.01 -12.23 27.73
CA ASP A 288 17.91 -11.38 28.22
C ASP A 288 17.67 -10.08 27.43
N ALA A 289 18.10 -10.05 26.16
CA ALA A 289 17.89 -8.91 25.27
C ALA A 289 17.48 -9.33 23.86
N TRP A 290 16.58 -8.57 23.26
CA TRP A 290 16.29 -8.63 21.83
C TRP A 290 17.41 -7.96 21.03
N ARG A 291 17.94 -8.68 20.05
CA ARG A 291 18.96 -8.22 19.12
C ARG A 291 18.38 -8.22 17.71
N GLY A 292 18.60 -7.14 16.96
CA GLY A 292 18.31 -7.11 15.53
C GLY A 292 19.33 -7.97 14.78
N GLN A 293 18.90 -8.66 13.72
CA GLN A 293 19.69 -9.49 12.79
C GLN A 293 20.77 -10.37 13.45
N LEU A 294 20.58 -11.69 13.41
CA LEU A 294 21.65 -12.67 13.66
C LEU A 294 22.91 -12.21 12.91
N PHE A 295 23.98 -11.92 13.66
CA PHE A 295 25.27 -11.40 13.21
C PHE A 295 25.72 -11.98 11.85
N LEU A 296 25.25 -11.39 10.75
CA LEU A 296 25.76 -11.64 9.42
C LEU A 296 26.89 -10.64 9.23
N GLY A 297 28.10 -11.12 9.50
CA GLY A 297 29.32 -10.36 9.28
C GLY A 297 29.33 -9.70 7.90
N ARG A 298 29.86 -8.48 7.87
CA ARG A 298 30.08 -7.61 6.70
C ARG A 298 28.82 -7.00 6.09
N GLY A 299 28.52 -5.81 6.59
CA GLY A 299 27.81 -4.80 5.81
C GLY A 299 27.13 -3.81 6.74
N LEU A 300 27.87 -2.79 7.20
CA LEU A 300 27.26 -1.60 7.80
C LEU A 300 26.41 -0.92 6.72
N ARG A 301 25.15 -1.33 6.59
CA ARG A 301 24.14 -0.62 5.81
C ARG A 301 23.19 0.01 6.81
N LEU A 302 23.31 1.34 6.92
CA LEU A 302 22.53 2.26 7.76
C LEU A 302 22.53 1.85 9.24
N THR A 303 23.55 2.33 9.96
CA THR A 303 23.66 2.24 11.42
C THR A 303 22.43 2.81 12.08
N SER A 304 21.54 1.92 12.52
CA SER A 304 20.53 2.28 13.52
C SER A 304 21.24 2.61 14.84
N GLY A 305 20.56 3.29 15.77
CA GLY A 305 21.13 3.54 17.10
C GLY A 305 21.53 2.25 17.84
N LEU A 306 20.87 1.14 17.53
CA LEU A 306 21.14 -0.18 18.10
C LEU A 306 22.49 -0.73 17.63
N ASP A 307 22.85 -0.55 16.36
CA ASP A 307 24.11 -1.04 15.80
C ASP A 307 25.32 -0.31 16.40
N LEU A 308 25.16 1.00 16.64
CA LEU A 308 26.18 1.82 17.29
C LEU A 308 26.36 1.43 18.77
N GLN A 309 25.27 1.14 19.47
CA GLN A 309 25.33 0.66 20.85
C GLN A 309 25.98 -0.72 20.94
N ALA A 310 25.62 -1.65 20.04
CA ALA A 310 26.25 -2.97 19.99
C ALA A 310 27.75 -2.88 19.67
N ALA A 311 28.14 -2.02 18.71
CA ALA A 311 29.55 -1.77 18.40
C ALA A 311 30.30 -1.17 19.60
N HIS A 312 29.67 -0.24 20.32
CA HIS A 312 30.20 0.32 21.57
C HIS A 312 30.43 -0.77 22.63
N ASP A 313 29.44 -1.61 22.88
CA ASP A 313 29.51 -2.63 23.94
C ASP A 313 30.57 -3.68 23.62
N VAL A 314 30.68 -4.10 22.35
CA VAL A 314 31.74 -5.01 21.89
C VAL A 314 33.12 -4.37 22.02
N PHE A 315 33.26 -3.09 21.66
CA PHE A 315 34.53 -2.38 21.78
C PHE A 315 34.96 -2.23 23.25
N VAL A 316 34.05 -1.87 24.14
CA VAL A 316 34.32 -1.73 25.58
C VAL A 316 34.63 -3.08 26.25
N ALA A 317 33.97 -4.15 25.82
CA ALA A 317 34.21 -5.51 26.32
C ALA A 317 35.47 -6.16 25.71
N SER A 318 36.16 -5.50 24.77
CA SER A 318 37.35 -6.09 24.14
C SER A 318 38.50 -6.29 25.15
N PRO A 319 39.30 -7.37 25.03
CA PRO A 319 40.44 -7.60 25.89
C PRO A 319 41.42 -6.42 25.86
N LEU A 320 41.99 -6.08 27.02
CA LEU A 320 42.95 -4.99 27.12
C LEU A 320 44.18 -5.26 26.25
N ASN A 321 44.59 -4.27 25.47
CA ASN A 321 45.86 -4.34 24.76
C ASN A 321 47.01 -4.19 25.77
N VAL A 322 47.68 -5.30 26.08
CA VAL A 322 48.83 -5.36 27.01
C VAL A 322 49.99 -4.47 26.59
N ASN A 323 50.08 -4.14 25.29
CA ASN A 323 51.14 -3.34 24.69
C ASN A 323 50.77 -1.85 24.56
N ALA A 324 49.60 -1.43 25.04
CA ALA A 324 49.16 -0.04 24.93
C ALA A 324 50.13 0.91 25.67
N LYS A 325 50.40 2.07 25.06
CA LYS A 325 51.33 3.06 25.60
C LYS A 325 50.72 3.70 26.85
N GLY A 326 51.35 3.49 28.01
CA GLY A 326 50.84 3.97 29.30
C GLY A 326 49.90 2.98 30.02
N ASN A 327 49.96 1.68 29.70
CA ASN A 327 49.31 0.60 30.47
C ASN A 327 49.55 0.80 31.99
N PRO A 328 48.50 0.84 32.86
CA PRO A 328 47.10 0.42 32.63
C PRO A 328 46.12 1.51 32.14
N GLN A 329 46.59 2.68 31.74
CA GLN A 329 45.76 3.87 31.50
C GLN A 329 45.25 4.04 30.06
N ALA A 330 45.47 3.07 29.17
CA ALA A 330 45.01 3.13 27.78
C ALA A 330 44.03 1.98 27.50
N THR A 331 42.76 2.20 27.83
CA THR A 331 41.68 1.20 27.71
C THR A 331 40.64 1.62 26.67
N PRO A 332 39.86 0.67 26.10
CA PRO A 332 38.74 1.00 25.22
C PRO A 332 37.74 2.01 25.83
N VAL A 333 37.50 1.92 27.14
CA VAL A 333 36.63 2.85 27.89
C VAL A 333 37.14 4.29 27.81
N ILE A 334 38.46 4.51 27.87
CA ILE A 334 39.05 5.85 27.81
C ILE A 334 38.91 6.45 26.40
N VAL A 335 39.03 5.62 25.35
CA VAL A 335 38.78 6.04 23.97
C VAL A 335 37.31 6.45 23.77
N VAL A 336 36.37 5.66 24.29
CA VAL A 336 34.93 6.01 24.23
C VAL A 336 34.64 7.30 24.99
N ASN A 337 35.17 7.47 26.20
CA ASN A 337 34.93 8.67 27.00
C ASN A 337 35.48 9.94 26.31
N THR A 338 36.67 9.85 25.71
CA THR A 338 37.26 10.98 24.98
C THR A 338 36.49 11.30 23.69
N LEU A 339 35.98 10.30 22.98
CA LEU A 339 35.08 10.48 21.84
C LEU A 339 33.76 11.15 22.25
N SER A 340 33.13 10.68 23.34
CA SER A 340 31.89 11.26 23.88
C SER A 340 32.08 12.73 24.28
N ASN A 341 33.19 13.05 24.94
CA ASN A 341 33.55 14.42 25.29
C ASN A 341 33.76 15.31 24.07
N TYR A 342 34.41 14.80 23.02
CA TYR A 342 34.55 15.52 21.75
C TYR A 342 33.18 15.83 21.14
N MET A 343 32.28 14.83 21.05
CA MET A 343 30.94 15.02 20.50
C MET A 343 30.12 16.05 21.30
N LYS A 344 30.18 15.99 22.64
CA LYS A 344 29.56 16.98 23.53
C LYS A 344 30.08 18.40 23.28
N ASN A 345 31.40 18.57 23.20
CA ASN A 345 32.02 19.87 22.96
C ASN A 345 31.71 20.39 21.55
N PHE A 346 31.62 19.50 20.56
CA PHE A 346 31.28 19.86 19.19
C PHE A 346 29.85 20.41 19.10
N VAL A 347 28.89 19.76 19.77
CA VAL A 347 27.50 20.26 19.88
C VAL A 347 27.47 21.64 20.53
N ALA A 348 28.19 21.84 21.62
CA ALA A 348 28.26 23.16 22.28
C ALA A 348 28.89 24.25 21.40
N TRP A 349 29.90 23.93 20.59
CA TRP A 349 30.50 24.88 19.63
C TRP A 349 29.56 25.20 18.47
N ARG A 350 28.84 24.20 17.96
CA ARG A 350 27.77 24.37 16.96
C ARG A 350 26.68 25.29 17.49
N ASP A 351 26.16 25.02 18.69
CA ASP A 351 25.04 25.76 19.26
C ASP A 351 25.43 27.22 19.57
N ALA A 352 26.72 27.50 19.75
CA ALA A 352 27.28 28.85 19.83
C ALA A 352 27.43 29.56 18.47
N GLY A 353 27.07 28.92 17.35
CA GLY A 353 27.14 29.50 16.00
C GLY A 353 28.52 29.41 15.34
N TYR A 354 29.32 28.41 15.68
CA TYR A 354 30.67 28.19 15.12
C TYR A 354 31.64 29.39 15.25
N PRO A 355 31.74 30.04 16.42
CA PRO A 355 32.58 31.21 16.57
C PRO A 355 34.06 30.88 16.33
N ALA A 356 34.75 31.74 15.58
CA ALA A 356 36.15 31.53 15.21
C ALA A 356 37.13 31.70 16.39
N LYS A 357 36.81 32.50 17.41
CA LYS A 357 37.62 32.66 18.63
C LYS A 357 36.70 32.62 19.85
N HIS A 358 36.61 31.45 20.49
CA HIS A 358 35.74 31.24 21.64
C HIS A 358 36.18 30.01 22.45
N ALA A 359 35.87 29.98 23.74
CA ALA A 359 36.23 28.87 24.64
C ALA A 359 35.71 27.51 24.15
N THR A 360 34.53 27.48 23.51
CA THR A 360 33.96 26.25 22.95
C THR A 360 34.76 25.69 21.76
N ARG A 361 35.38 26.54 20.93
CA ARG A 361 36.28 26.10 19.86
C ARG A 361 37.55 25.47 20.42
N THR A 362 38.13 26.10 21.45
CA THR A 362 39.31 25.56 22.14
C THR A 362 38.99 24.20 22.77
N ALA A 363 37.85 24.07 23.46
CA ALA A 363 37.42 22.80 24.05
C ALA A 363 37.23 21.66 23.03
N VAL A 364 36.73 21.96 21.83
CA VAL A 364 36.65 20.99 20.72
C VAL A 364 38.04 20.56 20.28
N SER A 365 38.96 21.50 20.08
CA SER A 365 40.35 21.20 19.68
C SER A 365 41.09 20.35 20.73
N ASP A 366 40.92 20.66 22.01
CA ASP A 366 41.55 19.94 23.11
C ASP A 366 41.01 18.52 23.22
N SER A 367 39.68 18.36 23.15
CA SER A 367 39.03 17.05 23.18
C SER A 367 39.34 16.20 21.93
N GLN A 368 39.50 16.82 20.76
CA GLN A 368 39.96 16.13 19.56
C GLN A 368 41.40 15.61 19.73
N THR A 369 42.28 16.41 20.32
CA THR A 369 43.67 16.02 20.62
C THR A 369 43.72 14.90 21.66
N ALA A 370 42.87 14.95 22.69
CA ALA A 370 42.74 13.91 23.69
C ALA A 370 42.24 12.59 23.08
N MET A 371 41.21 12.64 22.23
CA MET A 371 40.69 11.49 21.50
C MET A 371 41.77 10.86 20.60
N LYS A 372 42.49 11.68 19.82
CA LYS A 372 43.58 11.19 18.96
C LYS A 372 44.67 10.50 19.78
N THR A 373 45.09 11.12 20.88
CA THR A 373 46.11 10.57 21.78
C THR A 373 45.65 9.24 22.40
N ALA A 374 44.41 9.17 22.89
CA ALA A 374 43.85 7.94 23.47
C ALA A 374 43.81 6.79 22.45
N SER A 375 43.37 7.06 21.21
CA SER A 375 43.33 6.06 20.14
C SER A 375 44.73 5.57 19.74
N VAL A 376 45.70 6.49 19.62
CA VAL A 376 47.09 6.12 19.29
C VAL A 376 47.73 5.30 20.41
N ASN A 377 47.50 5.67 21.67
CA ASN A 377 48.03 4.93 22.81
C ASN A 377 47.45 3.52 22.90
N LEU A 378 46.16 3.35 22.59
CA LEU A 378 45.50 2.04 22.55
C LEU A 378 46.05 1.15 21.42
N LEU A 379 46.43 1.73 20.28
CA LEU A 379 46.95 1.03 19.11
C LEU A 379 48.47 0.84 19.11
N HIS A 380 49.16 1.30 20.16
CA HIS A 380 50.62 1.22 20.20
C HIS A 380 51.10 -0.22 20.09
N LYS A 381 52.06 -0.43 19.16
CA LYS A 381 52.82 -1.66 19.00
C LYS A 381 54.27 -1.31 19.30
N PRO A 382 54.93 -1.98 20.26
CA PRO A 382 56.34 -1.73 20.53
C PRO A 382 57.15 -2.09 19.30
N GLU A 383 58.07 -1.21 18.92
CA GLU A 383 59.05 -1.53 17.88
C GLU A 383 59.86 -2.74 18.37
N ALA A 384 59.99 -3.76 17.52
CA ALA A 384 60.85 -4.89 17.85
C ALA A 384 62.26 -4.34 18.13
N PRO A 385 62.97 -4.83 19.17
CA PRO A 385 64.34 -4.45 19.36
C PRO A 385 65.09 -4.70 18.06
N GLY A 386 65.72 -3.66 17.52
CA GLY A 386 66.55 -3.77 16.32
C GLY A 386 67.62 -4.85 16.52
N PRO A 387 68.04 -5.51 15.43
CA PRO A 387 68.98 -6.62 15.48
C PRO A 387 70.31 -6.28 16.17
#